data_AF-A0A2K5ZLF0-F1
#
_entry.id   AF-A0A2K5ZLF0-F1
#
_cell.length_a   1.000
_cell.length_b   1.000
_cell.length_c   1.000
_cell.angle_alpha   90.00
_cell.angle_beta   90.00
_cell.angle_gamma   90.00
#
_symmetry.space_group_name_H-M   'P 1'
#
loop_
_entity.id
_entity.type
_entity.pdbx_description
1 polymer ?
#
loop_
_entity_poly.entity_id
_entity_poly.type
_entity_poly.pdbx_seq_one_letter_code
_entity_poly.pdbx_strand_id
1 'polypeptide(L)' 'NPADAPPGTIRGDFCIEVGKNLIHGSDSVESARREIALWFRADELLCWEDSAGHWLYE' A
#
# COMPACT_ATOMS: atom_id res chain seq x y z
N ASN A 1 4.26 12.12 -8.45
CA ASN A 1 3.96 13.51 -8.06
C ASN A 1 2.45 13.63 -7.93
N PRO A 2 1.88 14.24 -6.87
CA PRO A 2 0.44 14.45 -6.78
C PRO A 2 -0.19 15.11 -8.02
N ALA A 3 0.50 16.07 -8.64
CA ALA A 3 -0.01 16.74 -9.84
C ALA A 3 -0.17 15.81 -11.07
N ASP A 4 0.55 14.68 -11.09
CA ASP A 4 0.47 13.66 -12.15
C ASP A 4 -0.44 12.49 -11.75
N ALA A 5 -0.98 12.49 -10.53
CA ALA A 5 -1.83 11.41 -10.02
C ALA A 5 -3.27 11.60 -10.52
N PRO A 6 -3.92 10.59 -11.12
CA PRO A 6 -5.29 10.72 -11.59
C PRO A 6 -6.27 11.04 -10.45
N PRO A 7 -7.36 11.80 -10.72
CA PRO A 7 -8.48 11.94 -9.79
C PRO A 7 -9.04 10.59 -9.34
N GLY A 8 -9.47 10.49 -8.08
CA GLY A 8 -9.91 9.24 -7.45
C GLY A 8 -8.78 8.42 -6.81
N THR A 9 -7.51 8.78 -7.06
CA THR A 9 -6.38 8.19 -6.34
C THR A 9 -6.09 8.96 -5.06
N ILE A 10 -5.52 8.29 -4.05
CA ILE A 10 -5.18 8.91 -2.76
C ILE A 10 -4.36 10.20 -2.94
N ARG A 11 -3.34 10.17 -3.81
CA ARG A 11 -2.48 11.35 -4.01
C ARG A 11 -3.13 12.44 -4.86
N GLY A 12 -3.96 12.06 -5.84
CA GLY A 12 -4.67 13.03 -6.69
C GLY A 12 -5.72 13.82 -5.91
N ASP A 13 -6.41 13.16 -4.97
CA ASP A 13 -7.51 13.78 -4.23
C ASP A 13 -7.05 14.51 -2.96
N PHE A 14 -5.93 14.09 -2.35
CA PHE A 14 -5.54 14.57 -1.01
C PHE A 14 -4.18 15.26 -0.93
N CYS A 15 -3.43 15.43 -2.03
CA CYS A 15 -2.09 16.00 -2.00
C CYS A 15 -1.86 17.03 -3.10
N ILE A 16 -0.95 17.97 -2.83
CA ILE A 16 -0.52 19.00 -3.81
C ILE A 16 0.99 18.90 -4.04
N GLU A 17 1.79 18.83 -2.96
CA GLU A 17 3.25 18.87 -3.04
C GLU A 17 3.88 17.46 -3.07
N VAL A 18 4.91 17.26 -3.89
CA VAL A 18 5.64 15.98 -3.98
C VAL A 18 6.24 15.54 -2.64
N GLY A 19 6.78 16.48 -1.87
CA GLY A 19 7.37 16.20 -0.55
C GLY A 19 6.36 15.95 0.57
N LYS A 20 5.07 16.22 0.33
CA LYS A 20 3.97 16.00 1.27
C LYS A 20 2.87 15.18 0.60
N ASN A 21 3.23 14.00 0.11
CA ASN A 21 2.36 13.13 -0.71
C ASN A 21 1.68 11.99 0.07
N LEU A 22 1.58 12.17 1.39
CA LEU A 22 0.81 11.40 2.38
C LEU A 22 1.19 9.93 2.61
N ILE A 23 1.38 9.14 1.55
CA ILE A 23 1.50 7.68 1.64
C ILE A 23 2.73 7.16 0.87
N HIS A 24 3.31 6.06 1.37
CA HIS A 24 4.32 5.24 0.69
C HIS A 24 3.72 3.89 0.31
N GLY A 25 4.20 3.32 -0.80
CA GLY A 25 3.93 1.94 -1.19
C GLY A 25 5.16 1.37 -1.87
N SER A 26 5.49 0.12 -1.55
CA SER A 26 6.65 -0.56 -2.13
C SER A 26 6.51 -0.65 -3.65
N ASP A 27 7.60 -0.38 -4.36
CA ASP A 27 7.61 -0.25 -5.83
C ASP A 27 7.71 -1.59 -6.59
N SER A 28 7.98 -2.69 -5.88
CA SER A 28 8.20 -4.02 -6.45
C SER A 28 7.98 -5.12 -5.41
N VAL A 29 7.86 -6.36 -5.87
CA VAL A 29 7.76 -7.54 -4.96
C VAL A 29 9.04 -7.69 -4.12
N GLU A 30 10.21 -7.36 -4.69
CA GLU A 30 11.48 -7.40 -3.98
C GLU A 30 11.53 -6.34 -2.87
N SER A 31 11.19 -5.08 -3.18
CA SER A 31 11.16 -4.02 -2.17
C SER A 31 10.10 -4.26 -1.11
N ALA A 32 8.93 -4.81 -1.48
CA ALA A 32 7.88 -5.17 -0.54
C ALA A 32 8.37 -6.20 0.49
N ARG A 33 9.03 -7.29 0.06
CA ARG A 33 9.59 -8.29 0.96
C ARG A 33 10.62 -7.69 1.92
N ARG A 34 11.51 -6.84 1.39
CA ARG A 34 12.53 -6.13 2.17
C ARG A 34 11.92 -5.19 3.20
N GLU A 35 10.95 -4.37 2.78
CA GLU A 35 10.32 -3.36 3.63
C GLU A 35 9.43 -4.00 4.70
N ILE A 36 8.64 -5.02 4.37
CA ILE A 36 7.84 -5.75 5.37
C ILE A 36 8.75 -6.30 6.48
N ALA A 37 9.86 -6.95 6.12
CA ALA A 37 10.81 -7.49 7.09
C ALA A 37 11.60 -6.40 7.86
N LEU A 38 11.71 -5.20 7.30
CA LEU A 38 12.35 -4.06 7.98
C LEU A 38 11.43 -3.45 9.04
N TRP A 39 10.13 -3.33 8.75
CA TRP A 39 9.17 -2.61 9.60
C TRP A 39 8.40 -3.50 10.58
N PHE A 40 8.21 -4.78 10.27
CA PHE A 40 7.44 -5.71 11.08
C PHE A 40 8.25 -6.94 11.45
N ARG A 41 8.09 -7.40 12.68
CA ARG A 41 8.49 -8.74 13.08
C ARG A 41 7.49 -9.76 12.53
N ALA A 42 7.94 -10.99 12.37
CA ALA A 42 7.09 -12.07 11.85
C ALA A 42 5.85 -12.35 12.73
N ASP A 43 5.96 -12.13 14.05
CA ASP A 43 4.86 -12.33 15.01
C ASP A 43 3.83 -11.19 15.02
N GLU A 44 4.10 -10.07 14.35
CA GLU A 44 3.15 -8.97 14.16
C GLU A 44 2.23 -9.19 12.95
N LEU A 45 2.55 -10.17 12.08
CA LEU A 45 1.80 -10.50 10.88
C LEU A 45 0.76 -11.58 11.17
N LEU A 46 -0.52 -11.21 11.17
CA LEU A 46 -1.63 -12.12 11.42
C LEU A 46 -2.10 -12.78 10.12
N CYS A 47 -2.13 -14.11 10.11
CA CYS A 47 -2.81 -14.88 9.06
C CYS A 47 -4.25 -15.14 9.50
N TRP A 48 -5.22 -14.67 8.72
CA TRP A 48 -6.65 -14.83 8.97
C TRP A 48 -7.38 -15.12 7.65
N GLU A 49 -8.57 -15.70 7.76
CA GLU A 49 -9.40 -16.05 6.61
C GLU A 49 -10.51 -15.02 6.43
N ASP A 50 -10.55 -14.38 5.26
CA ASP A 50 -11.61 -13.43 4.92
C ASP A 50 -12.89 -14.18 4.54
N SER A 51 -13.96 -13.93 5.30
CA SER A 51 -15.31 -14.40 5.00
C SER A 51 -15.78 -14.06 3.58
N ALA A 52 -15.31 -12.95 3.01
CA ALA A 52 -15.64 -12.54 1.65
C ALA A 52 -14.70 -13.11 0.59
N GLY A 53 -13.69 -13.91 0.96
CA GLY A 53 -12.68 -14.42 0.03
C GLY A 53 -13.26 -15.15 -1.18
N HIS A 54 -14.36 -15.88 -0.98
CA HIS A 54 -15.08 -16.59 -2.05
C HIS A 54 -15.82 -15.68 -3.05
N TRP A 55 -16.02 -14.40 -2.73
CA TRP A 55 -16.56 -13.41 -3.66
C TRP A 55 -15.46 -12.68 -4.45
N LEU A 56 -14.20 -12.78 -4.01
CA LEU A 56 -13.07 -12.05 -4.57
C LEU A 56 -12.24 -12.92 -5.52
N TYR A 57 -12.14 -14.21 -5.24
CA TYR A 57 -11.32 -15.17 -5.97
C TYR A 57 -12.18 -16.37 -6.42
N GLU A 58 -12.00 -16.79 -7.68
CA GLU A 58 -12.55 -18.05 -8.21
C GLU A 58 -11.69 -19.26 -7.83
#